data_AF-A0A6C0BDH6-F1
#
_entry.id   AF-A0A6C0BDH6-F1
#
_cell.length_a   1.000
_cell.length_b   1.000
_cell.length_c   1.000
_cell.angle_alpha   90.00
_cell.angle_beta   90.00
_cell.angle_gamma   90.00
#
_symmetry.space_group_name_H-M   'P 1'
#
loop_
_entity.id
_entity.type
_entity.pdbx_description
1 polymer ?
#
loop_
_entity_poly.entity_id
_entity_poly.type
_entity_poly.pdbx_seq_one_letter_code
_entity_poly.pdbx_strand_id
1 'polypeptide(L)'
;MNYQINILKKEHITRTIMLFSQHEITTISIESKINGVANQHEKNLPSLSELNECVVFVGSNFDEKRHHSYPESSPQNIENKSKRGRKPKEIPASKKVRKIQGNGKYMNSQTSYYVKSQTTPGKIYKAKVFRNGSVQIPGIRMSDMSDGINALIEIKKVVYKAINYTPTPEDLENKNIRITMRNYRWKFVNDNEKILNIDTLLTELTNIANGNPMNNKQTSILPGILDMHDIKYNPERFQGLVFRIRSSNEKDNTSIKIFKSGKVNISTKENTDNVEFIKSWIETFINTSNGVLTIDKTIVPKSGRGKGISKKKNKKAEEVNIEPVPQIELIPSTVNSEASPIDILNINVSNISLDKSG
;
A
#
# COMPACT_ATOMS: atom_id res chain seq x y z
N MET A 1 -29.03 -15.21 25.93
CA MET A 1 -27.59 -15.53 25.74
C MET A 1 -26.76 -14.24 25.53
N ASN A 2 -27.00 -13.16 26.31
CA ASN A 2 -26.38 -11.83 26.13
C ASN A 2 -25.78 -11.25 27.42
N TYR A 3 -25.64 -12.05 28.48
CA TYR A 3 -25.31 -11.54 29.82
C TYR A 3 -23.86 -11.76 30.27
N GLN A 4 -23.06 -12.54 29.52
CA GLN A 4 -21.67 -12.86 29.90
C GLN A 4 -20.60 -11.98 29.22
N ILE A 5 -20.95 -11.21 28.17
CA ILE A 5 -19.99 -10.31 27.50
C ILE A 5 -19.71 -9.04 28.32
N ASN A 6 -20.61 -8.65 29.23
CA ASN A 6 -20.46 -7.41 30.01
C ASN A 6 -19.67 -7.54 31.33
N ILE A 7 -19.47 -8.76 31.84
CA ILE A 7 -18.82 -8.95 33.16
C ILE A 7 -17.28 -8.96 33.05
N LEU A 8 -16.71 -9.29 31.88
CA LEU A 8 -15.26 -9.26 31.66
C LEU A 8 -14.68 -7.86 31.41
N LYS A 9 -15.51 -6.80 31.34
CA LYS A 9 -15.05 -5.45 31.03
C LYS A 9 -14.61 -4.63 32.25
N LYS A 10 -14.83 -5.08 33.50
CA LYS A 10 -14.81 -4.16 34.65
C LYS A 10 -13.77 -4.35 35.75
N GLU A 11 -13.02 -5.45 35.85
CA GLU A 11 -12.18 -5.67 37.07
C GLU A 11 -10.69 -6.01 36.88
N HIS A 12 -10.13 -5.94 35.68
CA HIS A 12 -8.66 -5.90 35.53
C HIS A 12 -8.25 -4.96 34.40
N ILE A 13 -8.50 -3.66 34.60
CA ILE A 13 -7.71 -2.63 33.92
C ILE A 13 -6.49 -2.37 34.80
N THR A 14 -5.60 -3.37 34.91
CA THR A 14 -4.18 -3.05 34.98
C THR A 14 -3.93 -2.12 33.79
N ARG A 15 -3.23 -1.00 34.00
CA ARG A 15 -2.76 -0.18 32.88
C ARG A 15 -1.94 -1.08 31.96
N THR A 16 -2.58 -1.68 30.97
CA THR A 16 -1.90 -2.42 29.92
C THR A 16 -1.04 -1.38 29.24
N ILE A 17 0.26 -1.42 29.54
CA ILE A 17 1.24 -0.56 28.89
C ILE A 17 1.10 -0.88 27.40
N MET A 18 0.61 0.09 26.63
CA MET A 18 0.50 -0.05 25.18
C MET A 18 1.89 -0.35 24.64
N LEU A 19 2.09 -1.57 24.15
CA LEU A 19 3.39 -2.01 23.69
C LEU A 19 3.67 -1.43 22.31
N PHE A 20 2.67 -1.37 21.43
CA PHE A 20 2.80 -0.82 20.09
C PHE A 20 2.09 0.53 19.91
N SER A 21 2.61 1.31 18.97
CA SER A 21 2.01 2.55 18.50
C SER A 21 0.61 2.31 17.93
N GLN A 22 -0.14 3.38 17.72
CA GLN A 22 -1.29 3.32 16.81
C GLN A 22 -0.84 2.79 15.44
N HIS A 23 -1.70 2.01 14.80
CA HIS A 23 -1.39 1.46 13.48
C HIS A 23 -1.38 2.59 12.43
N GLU A 24 -0.45 2.49 11.48
CA GLU A 24 -0.35 3.38 10.33
C GLU A 24 -0.73 2.58 9.07
N ILE A 25 -1.70 3.07 8.30
CA ILE A 25 -1.95 2.55 6.95
C ILE A 25 -0.84 3.02 6.04
N THR A 26 0.01 2.10 5.62
CA THR A 26 1.16 2.42 4.77
C THR A 26 0.82 2.39 3.29
N THR A 27 -0.10 1.50 2.88
CA THR A 27 -0.52 1.33 1.48
C THR A 27 -1.83 0.56 1.40
N ILE A 28 -2.74 1.00 0.55
CA ILE A 28 -3.93 0.31 0.07
C ILE A 28 -3.76 0.02 -1.42
N SER A 29 -4.26 -1.11 -1.87
CA SER A 29 -4.41 -1.46 -3.27
C SER A 29 -5.87 -1.75 -3.56
N ILE A 30 -6.39 -1.10 -4.59
CA ILE A 30 -7.76 -1.29 -5.04
C ILE A 30 -7.78 -1.96 -6.41
N GLU A 31 -8.88 -2.65 -6.68
CA GLU A 31 -9.22 -3.24 -7.96
C GLU A 31 -10.62 -2.81 -8.36
N SER A 32 -10.83 -2.54 -9.65
CA SER A 32 -12.14 -2.27 -10.21
C SER A 32 -12.24 -2.79 -11.64
N LYS A 33 -13.34 -2.46 -12.32
CA LYS A 33 -13.63 -2.86 -13.70
C LYS A 33 -13.87 -1.63 -14.57
N ILE A 34 -13.39 -1.71 -15.81
CA ILE A 34 -13.70 -0.80 -16.90
C ILE A 34 -14.39 -1.62 -17.98
N ASN A 35 -15.62 -1.24 -18.30
CA ASN A 35 -16.43 -1.92 -19.29
C ASN A 35 -15.97 -1.57 -20.72
N GLY A 36 -16.33 -2.40 -21.70
CA GLY A 36 -15.92 -2.22 -23.10
C GLY A 36 -14.45 -2.59 -23.43
N VAL A 37 -13.56 -2.63 -22.44
CA VAL A 37 -12.12 -2.94 -22.65
C VAL A 37 -11.89 -4.40 -23.08
N ALA A 38 -12.78 -5.33 -22.72
CA ALA A 38 -12.66 -6.76 -23.03
C ALA A 38 -12.45 -7.05 -24.53
N ASN A 39 -12.98 -6.19 -25.39
CA ASN A 39 -12.93 -6.35 -26.84
C ASN A 39 -11.69 -5.69 -27.46
N GLN A 40 -10.83 -5.05 -26.66
CA GLN A 40 -9.70 -4.27 -27.12
C GLN A 40 -8.38 -4.98 -26.83
N HIS A 41 -7.52 -5.03 -27.85
CA HIS A 41 -6.18 -5.55 -27.69
C HIS A 41 -5.29 -4.45 -27.09
N GLU A 42 -4.47 -4.78 -26.08
CA GLU A 42 -3.57 -3.82 -25.40
C GLU A 42 -2.58 -3.08 -26.30
N LYS A 43 -2.44 -3.54 -27.55
CA LYS A 43 -1.60 -2.92 -28.56
C LYS A 43 -2.19 -1.58 -29.03
N ASN A 44 -3.51 -1.41 -28.92
CA ASN A 44 -4.23 -0.24 -29.41
C ASN A 44 -4.37 0.84 -28.33
N LEU A 45 -4.38 0.47 -27.05
CA LEU A 45 -4.71 1.41 -25.97
C LEU A 45 -3.72 2.58 -25.88
N PRO A 46 -2.38 2.39 -25.90
CA PRO A 46 -1.47 3.52 -25.79
C PRO A 46 -1.60 4.53 -26.94
N SER A 47 -1.72 4.05 -28.18
CA SER A 47 -1.81 4.90 -29.36
C SER A 47 -3.12 5.69 -29.42
N LEU A 48 -4.24 5.04 -29.04
CA LEU A 48 -5.57 5.65 -29.01
C LEU A 48 -5.80 6.55 -27.78
N SER A 49 -4.96 6.46 -26.76
CA SER A 49 -5.13 7.26 -25.54
C SER A 49 -4.74 8.71 -25.77
N GLU A 50 -5.67 9.62 -25.53
CA GLU A 50 -5.38 11.04 -25.39
C GLU A 50 -5.04 11.34 -23.94
N LEU A 51 -3.76 11.61 -23.69
CA LEU A 51 -3.24 11.92 -22.36
C LEU A 51 -3.58 13.36 -21.97
N ASN A 52 -3.65 13.59 -20.66
CA ASN A 52 -3.94 14.90 -20.08
C ASN A 52 -3.00 15.18 -18.89
N GLU A 53 -3.20 16.29 -18.19
CA GLU A 53 -2.35 16.68 -17.07
C GLU A 53 -2.38 15.69 -15.90
N CYS A 54 -3.47 14.94 -15.73
CA CYS A 54 -3.67 13.93 -14.70
C CYS A 54 -3.05 12.59 -15.11
N VAL A 55 -3.39 12.08 -16.30
CA VAL A 55 -2.90 10.82 -16.86
C VAL A 55 -1.71 11.13 -17.76
N VAL A 56 -0.52 11.06 -17.19
CA VAL A 56 0.70 11.58 -17.80
C VAL A 56 1.49 10.56 -18.60
N PHE A 57 1.17 9.27 -18.47
CA PHE A 57 1.83 8.20 -19.20
C PHE A 57 0.90 7.03 -19.43
N VAL A 58 1.01 6.42 -20.61
CA VAL A 58 0.43 5.12 -20.92
C VAL A 58 1.45 4.28 -21.66
N GLY A 59 1.56 2.99 -21.33
CA GLY A 59 2.50 2.09 -22.00
C GLY A 59 2.11 0.63 -21.96
N SER A 60 2.35 -0.06 -23.06
CA SER A 60 2.19 -1.51 -23.22
C SER A 60 3.38 -2.08 -24.00
N ASN A 61 3.42 -3.41 -24.17
CA ASN A 61 4.49 -4.06 -24.94
C ASN A 61 4.55 -3.65 -26.42
N PHE A 62 3.58 -2.91 -26.91
CA PHE A 62 3.50 -2.52 -28.31
C PHE A 62 3.81 -1.05 -28.52
N ASP A 63 3.43 -0.18 -27.58
CA ASP A 63 3.55 1.26 -27.74
C ASP A 63 3.56 1.99 -26.38
N GLU A 64 4.08 3.21 -26.37
CA GLU A 64 4.06 4.11 -25.21
C GLU A 64 3.83 5.56 -25.61
N LYS A 65 3.07 6.28 -24.80
CA LYS A 65 2.77 7.70 -24.99
C LYS A 65 3.02 8.44 -23.68
N ARG A 66 3.56 9.66 -23.79
CA ARG A 66 3.91 10.52 -22.66
C ARG A 66 3.26 11.88 -22.84
N HIS A 67 2.70 12.40 -21.77
CA HIS A 67 2.29 13.79 -21.70
C HIS A 67 3.52 14.66 -21.44
N HIS A 68 3.55 15.89 -21.95
CA HIS A 68 4.70 16.80 -21.78
C HIS A 68 5.02 17.09 -20.30
N SER A 69 4.02 16.97 -19.41
CA SER A 69 4.19 17.16 -17.96
C SER A 69 4.64 15.90 -17.22
N TYR A 70 5.03 14.84 -17.93
CA TYR A 70 5.62 13.64 -17.35
C TYR A 70 7.12 13.87 -17.05
N PRO A 71 7.59 13.64 -15.80
CA PRO A 71 8.98 13.89 -15.46
C PRO A 71 9.93 12.94 -16.21
N GLU A 72 10.87 13.48 -16.98
CA GLU A 72 11.88 12.69 -17.72
C GLU A 72 12.78 11.86 -16.78
N SER A 73 12.94 12.30 -15.53
CA SER A 73 13.74 11.65 -14.49
C SER A 73 13.13 10.36 -13.93
N SER A 74 12.02 9.86 -14.49
CA SER A 74 11.47 8.56 -14.11
C SER A 74 12.54 7.47 -14.25
N PRO A 75 12.69 6.57 -13.26
CA PRO A 75 13.82 5.65 -13.19
C PRO A 75 13.91 4.85 -14.49
N GLN A 76 15.01 5.04 -15.21
CA GLN A 76 15.32 4.24 -16.40
C GLN A 76 15.25 2.77 -15.99
N ASN A 77 14.51 1.98 -16.77
CA ASN A 77 14.36 0.56 -16.56
C ASN A 77 15.78 -0.04 -16.61
N ILE A 78 16.36 -0.34 -15.45
CA ILE A 78 17.64 -1.06 -15.39
C ILE A 78 17.35 -2.39 -16.07
N GLU A 79 17.96 -2.62 -17.23
CA GLU A 79 17.82 -3.87 -17.95
C GLU A 79 18.30 -5.01 -17.05
N ASN A 80 17.36 -5.66 -16.38
CA ASN A 80 17.65 -6.86 -15.62
C ASN A 80 17.97 -7.97 -16.62
N LYS A 81 19.25 -8.10 -16.97
CA LYS A 81 19.76 -9.25 -17.72
C LYS A 81 19.46 -10.50 -16.90
N SER A 82 18.40 -11.20 -17.26
CA SER A 82 18.03 -12.47 -16.64
C SER A 82 19.18 -13.46 -16.82
N LYS A 83 19.88 -13.78 -15.73
CA LYS A 83 20.93 -14.82 -15.71
C LYS A 83 20.38 -16.24 -15.66
N ARG A 84 19.05 -16.44 -15.73
CA ARG A 84 18.44 -17.78 -15.76
C ARG A 84 18.48 -18.35 -17.17
N GLY A 85 19.62 -18.95 -17.52
CA GLY A 85 19.75 -19.81 -18.70
C GLY A 85 18.85 -21.04 -18.58
N ARG A 86 17.62 -20.94 -19.08
CA ARG A 86 16.78 -22.12 -19.32
C ARG A 86 17.31 -22.79 -20.59
N LYS A 87 17.82 -24.02 -20.49
CA LYS A 87 18.22 -24.81 -21.67
C LYS A 87 17.07 -24.78 -22.70
N PRO A 88 17.34 -24.45 -23.97
CA PRO A 88 16.31 -24.47 -25.00
C PRO A 88 15.76 -25.89 -25.10
N LYS A 89 14.47 -26.05 -24.83
CA LYS A 89 13.79 -27.32 -25.09
C LYS A 89 13.62 -27.43 -26.61
N GLU A 90 14.01 -28.55 -27.22
CA GLU A 90 13.69 -28.81 -28.62
C GLU A 90 12.18 -28.79 -28.78
N ILE A 91 11.67 -27.87 -29.61
CA ILE A 91 10.23 -27.74 -29.83
C ILE A 91 9.96 -28.31 -31.24
N PRO A 92 9.00 -29.24 -31.41
CA PRO A 92 8.70 -29.88 -32.70
C PRO A 92 8.26 -28.88 -33.79
N ALA A 93 8.50 -29.25 -35.05
CA ALA A 93 8.31 -28.39 -36.24
C ALA A 93 6.87 -27.93 -36.50
N SER A 94 5.86 -28.50 -35.84
CA SER A 94 4.45 -28.11 -35.94
C SER A 94 4.07 -26.85 -35.12
N LYS A 95 5.05 -25.99 -34.83
CA LYS A 95 4.90 -24.86 -33.90
C LYS A 95 3.93 -23.81 -34.45
N LYS A 96 2.76 -23.71 -33.81
CA LYS A 96 1.89 -22.52 -33.79
C LYS A 96 2.74 -21.25 -33.87
N VAL A 97 2.47 -20.40 -34.87
CA VAL A 97 3.04 -19.05 -34.98
C VAL A 97 3.00 -18.42 -33.58
N ARG A 98 4.16 -18.15 -33.00
CA ARG A 98 4.22 -17.56 -31.65
C ARG A 98 3.48 -16.23 -31.73
N LYS A 99 2.51 -16.02 -30.84
CA LYS A 99 1.83 -14.72 -30.71
C LYS A 99 2.90 -13.63 -30.64
N ILE A 100 2.75 -12.55 -31.41
CA ILE A 100 3.67 -11.40 -31.37
C ILE A 100 3.68 -10.89 -29.92
N GLN A 101 4.83 -11.00 -29.24
CA GLN A 101 4.97 -10.68 -27.80
C GLN A 101 5.35 -9.22 -27.54
N GLY A 102 5.39 -8.36 -28.58
CA GLY A 102 5.84 -6.98 -28.47
C GLY A 102 7.32 -6.86 -28.06
N ASN A 103 7.70 -5.74 -27.46
CA ASN A 103 9.08 -5.39 -27.10
C ASN A 103 9.57 -5.99 -25.76
N GLY A 104 8.69 -6.60 -24.97
CA GLY A 104 9.01 -7.18 -23.66
C GLY A 104 9.32 -6.19 -22.54
N LYS A 105 9.14 -4.88 -22.74
CA LYS A 105 9.38 -3.81 -21.74
C LYS A 105 8.29 -3.79 -20.65
N TYR A 106 7.08 -4.22 -20.99
CA TYR A 106 5.91 -4.28 -20.13
C TYR A 106 5.45 -5.72 -19.95
N MET A 107 4.53 -5.93 -19.01
CA MET A 107 3.91 -7.24 -18.83
C MET A 107 2.85 -7.45 -19.93
N ASN A 108 2.80 -8.64 -20.51
CA ASN A 108 1.75 -9.02 -21.46
C ASN A 108 0.37 -8.98 -20.79
N SER A 109 -0.68 -8.81 -21.59
CA SER A 109 -2.08 -8.80 -21.13
C SER A 109 -2.46 -7.58 -20.27
N GLN A 110 -1.64 -6.53 -20.24
CA GLN A 110 -1.93 -5.29 -19.53
C GLN A 110 -1.35 -4.04 -20.22
N THR A 111 -2.01 -2.90 -19.96
CA THR A 111 -1.52 -1.55 -20.25
C THR A 111 -1.29 -0.84 -18.92
N SER A 112 -0.13 -0.18 -18.77
CA SER A 112 0.20 0.58 -17.56
C SER A 112 -0.16 2.05 -17.76
N TYR A 113 -0.89 2.62 -16.82
CA TYR A 113 -1.22 4.04 -16.79
C TYR A 113 -0.53 4.70 -15.59
N TYR A 114 0.03 5.88 -15.78
CA TYR A 114 0.60 6.67 -14.69
C TYR A 114 -0.25 7.91 -14.48
N VAL A 115 -0.81 8.02 -13.28
CA VAL A 115 -1.79 9.05 -12.93
C VAL A 115 -1.25 9.85 -11.76
N LYS A 116 -1.21 11.17 -11.90
CA LYS A 116 -0.87 12.06 -10.78
C LYS A 116 -1.96 11.98 -9.72
N SER A 117 -1.52 11.91 -8.47
CA SER A 117 -2.39 12.11 -7.32
C SER A 117 -2.91 13.53 -7.33
N GLN A 118 -4.20 13.69 -7.01
CA GLN A 118 -4.83 15.01 -6.90
C GLN A 118 -4.68 15.59 -5.50
N THR A 119 -4.44 14.74 -4.50
CA THR A 119 -4.35 15.15 -3.09
C THR A 119 -2.92 15.17 -2.54
N THR A 120 -2.02 14.36 -3.10
CA THR A 120 -0.65 14.18 -2.62
C THR A 120 0.34 14.72 -3.68
N PRO A 121 0.93 15.91 -3.48
CA PRO A 121 1.86 16.50 -4.42
C PRO A 121 3.02 15.57 -4.79
N GLY A 122 3.31 15.47 -6.10
CA GLY A 122 4.39 14.65 -6.63
C GLY A 122 4.16 13.14 -6.60
N LYS A 123 3.07 12.65 -6.01
CA LYS A 123 2.72 11.22 -6.03
C LYS A 123 2.15 10.85 -7.40
N ILE A 124 2.67 9.77 -7.97
CA ILE A 124 2.16 9.18 -9.21
C ILE A 124 1.76 7.73 -8.94
N TYR A 125 0.54 7.36 -9.31
CA TYR A 125 0.02 6.01 -9.27
C TYR A 125 0.34 5.27 -10.56
N LYS A 126 0.91 4.07 -10.45
CA LYS A 126 1.09 3.15 -11.58
C LYS A 126 -0.06 2.15 -11.61
N ALA A 127 -1.12 2.50 -12.31
CA ALA A 127 -2.27 1.64 -12.51
C ALA A 127 -2.01 0.61 -13.62
N LYS A 128 -2.63 -0.57 -13.48
CA LYS A 128 -2.59 -1.64 -14.48
C LYS A 128 -4.00 -1.89 -14.99
N VAL A 129 -4.21 -1.74 -16.29
CA VAL A 129 -5.47 -2.07 -16.96
C VAL A 129 -5.26 -3.36 -17.75
N PHE A 130 -5.97 -4.41 -17.37
CA PHE A 130 -5.88 -5.72 -18.01
C PHE A 130 -6.85 -5.86 -19.17
N ARG A 131 -6.56 -6.78 -20.10
CA ARG A 131 -7.42 -7.04 -21.26
C ARG A 131 -8.84 -7.47 -20.88
N ASN A 132 -9.06 -8.05 -19.71
CA ASN A 132 -10.39 -8.42 -19.22
C ASN A 132 -11.15 -7.23 -18.58
N GLY A 133 -10.64 -6.00 -18.75
CA GLY A 133 -11.17 -4.79 -18.15
C GLY A 133 -10.89 -4.61 -16.66
N SER A 134 -10.20 -5.53 -15.98
CA SER A 134 -9.84 -5.28 -14.58
C SER A 134 -8.77 -4.20 -14.48
N VAL A 135 -8.87 -3.37 -13.46
CA VAL A 135 -7.92 -2.27 -13.21
C VAL A 135 -7.43 -2.37 -11.79
N GLN A 136 -6.12 -2.31 -11.61
CA GLN A 136 -5.48 -2.37 -10.30
C GLN A 136 -4.67 -1.10 -10.04
N ILE A 137 -4.92 -0.46 -8.91
CA ILE A 137 -4.23 0.76 -8.48
C ILE A 137 -3.58 0.49 -7.12
N PRO A 138 -2.27 0.17 -7.08
CA PRO A 138 -1.53 0.00 -5.83
C PRO A 138 -0.99 1.34 -5.31
N GLY A 139 -0.68 1.37 -4.01
CA GLY A 139 0.14 2.45 -3.45
C GLY A 139 -0.65 3.65 -2.91
N ILE A 140 -1.96 3.51 -2.71
CA ILE A 140 -2.86 4.51 -2.12
C ILE A 140 -2.55 4.63 -0.64
N ARG A 141 -2.46 5.85 -0.09
CA ARG A 141 -2.10 6.05 1.34
C ARG A 141 -3.26 6.53 2.20
N MET A 142 -4.28 7.13 1.60
CA MET A 142 -5.44 7.65 2.32
C MET A 142 -6.41 6.51 2.67
N SER A 143 -6.95 6.53 3.88
CA SER A 143 -7.84 5.50 4.42
C SER A 143 -9.21 5.46 3.75
N ASP A 144 -9.70 6.63 3.30
CA ASP A 144 -10.95 6.82 2.56
C ASP A 144 -10.85 6.39 1.08
N MET A 145 -9.62 6.13 0.59
CA MET A 145 -9.30 5.79 -0.80
C MET A 145 -9.65 6.86 -1.83
N SER A 146 -10.06 8.06 -1.43
CA SER A 146 -10.59 9.11 -2.31
C SER A 146 -9.64 9.42 -3.47
N ASP A 147 -8.36 9.58 -3.18
CA ASP A 147 -7.33 9.85 -4.18
C ASP A 147 -7.13 8.68 -5.18
N GLY A 148 -7.28 7.44 -4.71
CA GLY A 148 -7.25 6.25 -5.58
C GLY A 148 -8.47 6.15 -6.49
N ILE A 149 -9.64 6.56 -5.98
CA ILE A 149 -10.90 6.61 -6.73
C ILE A 149 -10.82 7.70 -7.81
N ASN A 150 -10.30 8.88 -7.48
CA ASN A 150 -10.08 9.95 -8.45
C ASN A 150 -9.13 9.53 -9.56
N ALA A 151 -8.04 8.83 -9.21
CA ALA A 151 -7.14 8.26 -10.21
C ALA A 151 -7.84 7.24 -11.12
N LEU A 152 -8.74 6.40 -10.57
CA LEU A 152 -9.54 5.46 -11.36
C LEU A 152 -10.48 6.17 -12.33
N ILE A 153 -11.14 7.25 -11.90
CA ILE A 153 -12.03 8.06 -12.74
C ILE A 153 -11.26 8.63 -13.93
N GLU A 154 -10.08 9.20 -13.71
CA GLU A 154 -9.25 9.75 -14.78
C GLU A 154 -8.79 8.68 -15.78
N ILE A 155 -8.46 7.47 -15.30
CA ILE A 155 -8.16 6.33 -16.18
C ILE A 155 -9.39 5.95 -17.00
N LYS A 156 -10.56 5.83 -16.37
CA LYS A 156 -11.82 5.51 -17.06
C LYS A 156 -12.09 6.49 -18.20
N LYS A 157 -11.97 7.80 -17.95
CA LYS A 157 -12.15 8.84 -18.98
C LYS A 157 -11.24 8.64 -20.19
N VAL A 158 -9.92 8.46 -19.95
CA VAL A 158 -8.94 8.26 -21.03
C VAL A 158 -9.22 6.95 -21.78
N VAL A 159 -9.52 5.87 -21.06
CA VAL A 159 -9.79 4.57 -21.67
C VAL A 159 -11.07 4.58 -22.49
N TYR A 160 -12.19 5.09 -21.94
CA TYR A 160 -13.47 5.16 -22.65
C TYR A 160 -13.39 5.99 -23.92
N LYS A 161 -12.69 7.14 -23.87
CA LYS A 161 -12.41 7.93 -25.07
C LYS A 161 -11.59 7.14 -26.09
N ALA A 162 -10.51 6.48 -25.66
CA ALA A 162 -9.63 5.72 -26.54
C ALA A 162 -10.35 4.57 -27.26
N ILE A 163 -11.33 3.95 -26.61
CA ILE A 163 -12.07 2.81 -27.18
C ILE A 163 -13.41 3.23 -27.81
N ASN A 164 -13.67 4.53 -27.92
CA ASN A 164 -14.93 5.12 -28.37
C ASN A 164 -16.17 4.51 -27.69
N TYR A 165 -16.10 4.35 -26.37
CA TYR A 165 -17.17 3.80 -25.54
C TYR A 165 -17.94 4.92 -24.86
N THR A 166 -19.26 4.89 -24.99
CA THR A 166 -20.17 5.79 -24.28
C THR A 166 -20.52 5.16 -22.93
N PRO A 167 -20.00 5.67 -21.79
CA PRO A 167 -20.28 5.10 -20.49
C PRO A 167 -21.73 5.34 -20.09
N THR A 168 -22.34 4.33 -19.47
CA THR A 168 -23.60 4.48 -18.74
C THR A 168 -23.34 5.21 -17.42
N PRO A 169 -24.39 5.77 -16.76
CA PRO A 169 -24.25 6.31 -15.41
C PRO A 169 -23.63 5.30 -14.43
N GLU A 170 -23.98 4.02 -14.54
CA GLU A 170 -23.45 2.93 -13.70
C GLU A 170 -21.94 2.71 -13.92
N ASP A 171 -21.43 2.88 -15.15
CA ASP A 171 -19.99 2.77 -15.44
C ASP A 171 -19.14 3.83 -14.75
N LEU A 172 -19.76 4.99 -14.51
CA LEU A 172 -19.18 6.13 -13.81
C LEU A 172 -19.36 6.01 -12.30
N GLU A 173 -20.42 5.32 -11.85
CA GLU A 173 -20.61 4.95 -10.46
C GLU A 173 -19.53 3.95 -10.04
N ASN A 174 -18.66 4.36 -9.13
CA ASN A 174 -17.55 3.55 -8.63
C ASN A 174 -18.00 2.46 -7.63
N LYS A 175 -19.16 1.84 -7.86
CA LYS A 175 -19.80 0.85 -6.97
C LYS A 175 -19.03 -0.47 -6.89
N ASN A 176 -18.25 -0.80 -7.93
CA ASN A 176 -17.50 -2.06 -8.02
C ASN A 176 -16.01 -1.90 -7.68
N ILE A 177 -15.68 -1.16 -6.61
CA ILE A 177 -14.30 -1.06 -6.12
C ILE A 177 -14.08 -2.10 -5.01
N ARG A 178 -13.16 -3.03 -5.26
CA ARG A 178 -12.71 -4.03 -4.30
C ARG A 178 -11.34 -3.69 -3.77
N ILE A 179 -11.13 -3.85 -2.46
CA ILE A 179 -9.81 -3.74 -1.86
C ILE A 179 -9.10 -5.08 -1.98
N THR A 180 -7.94 -5.07 -2.63
CA THR A 180 -7.14 -6.28 -2.84
C THR A 180 -6.11 -6.48 -1.74
N MET A 181 -5.68 -5.40 -1.09
CA MET A 181 -4.69 -5.42 -0.03
C MET A 181 -4.66 -4.09 0.74
N ARG A 182 -4.53 -4.17 2.06
CA ARG A 182 -4.13 -3.09 2.97
C ARG A 182 -2.87 -3.52 3.70
N ASN A 183 -1.93 -2.59 3.83
CA ASN A 183 -0.69 -2.76 4.55
C ASN A 183 -0.66 -1.84 5.75
N TYR A 184 -0.68 -2.42 6.94
CA TYR A 184 -0.56 -1.72 8.21
C TYR A 184 0.83 -1.88 8.77
N ARG A 185 1.24 -0.90 9.57
CA ARG A 185 2.50 -0.93 10.31
C ARG A 185 2.30 -0.40 11.71
N TRP A 186 2.96 -1.03 12.67
CA TRP A 186 3.18 -0.45 13.99
C TRP A 186 4.60 -0.73 14.48
N LYS A 187 4.99 -0.05 15.55
CA LYS A 187 6.31 -0.14 16.18
C LYS A 187 6.15 -0.05 17.70
N PHE A 188 7.16 -0.43 18.47
CA PHE A 188 7.13 -0.23 19.92
C PHE A 188 6.99 1.26 20.30
N VAL A 189 6.24 1.51 21.38
CA VAL A 189 6.14 2.83 22.01
C VAL A 189 7.31 3.00 22.99
N ASN A 190 8.04 4.11 22.88
CA ASN A 190 9.03 4.55 23.88
C ASN A 190 10.16 3.57 24.27
N ASP A 191 10.54 2.63 23.41
CA ASP A 191 11.49 1.58 23.80
C ASP A 191 12.72 1.55 22.90
N ASN A 192 13.72 2.38 23.22
CA ASN A 192 15.06 2.24 22.63
C ASN A 192 15.78 0.99 23.16
N GLU A 193 15.28 0.35 24.21
CA GLU A 193 15.97 -0.73 24.91
C GLU A 193 15.27 -2.08 24.78
N LYS A 194 14.01 -2.15 24.30
CA LYS A 194 13.31 -3.44 24.19
C LYS A 194 13.45 -4.04 22.80
N ILE A 195 13.76 -5.33 22.78
CA ILE A 195 13.82 -6.16 21.56
C ILE A 195 13.02 -7.45 21.77
N LEU A 196 12.50 -7.98 20.67
CA LEU A 196 11.85 -9.28 20.66
C LEU A 196 12.86 -10.40 20.51
N ASN A 197 12.80 -11.37 21.40
CA ASN A 197 13.44 -12.67 21.20
C ASN A 197 12.60 -13.47 20.19
N ILE A 198 13.02 -13.41 18.92
CA ILE A 198 12.27 -14.01 17.81
C ILE A 198 12.23 -15.55 17.90
N ASP A 199 13.27 -16.18 18.44
CA ASP A 199 13.31 -17.64 18.60
C ASP A 199 12.31 -18.10 19.65
N THR A 200 12.26 -17.42 20.81
CA THR A 200 11.23 -17.69 21.83
C THR A 200 9.83 -17.42 21.27
N LEU A 201 9.64 -16.31 20.54
CA LEU A 201 8.36 -15.98 19.91
C LEU A 201 7.91 -17.05 18.91
N LEU A 202 8.84 -17.57 18.10
CA LEU A 202 8.60 -18.65 17.14
C LEU A 202 8.13 -19.93 17.87
N THR A 203 8.82 -20.32 18.93
CA THR A 203 8.48 -21.50 19.72
C THR A 203 7.07 -21.36 20.32
N GLU A 204 6.78 -20.24 20.97
CA GLU A 204 5.47 -20.01 21.60
C GLU A 204 4.32 -19.96 20.58
N LEU A 205 4.51 -19.29 19.43
CA LEU A 205 3.49 -19.28 18.37
C LEU A 205 3.29 -20.67 17.76
N THR A 206 4.35 -21.46 17.58
CA THR A 206 4.25 -22.83 17.07
C THR A 206 3.50 -23.74 18.04
N ASN A 207 3.74 -23.58 19.34
CA ASN A 207 3.01 -24.26 20.41
C ASN A 207 1.51 -23.96 20.35
N ILE A 208 1.13 -22.69 20.16
CA ILE A 208 -0.26 -22.28 19.99
C ILE A 208 -0.88 -22.89 18.73
N ALA A 209 -0.21 -22.81 17.58
CA ALA A 209 -0.74 -23.35 16.32
C ALA A 209 -0.95 -24.87 16.35
N ASN A 210 -0.12 -25.60 17.11
CA ASN A 210 -0.23 -27.04 17.26
C ASN A 210 -1.23 -27.48 18.35
N GLY A 211 -1.97 -26.55 18.96
CA GLY A 211 -2.93 -26.86 20.03
C GLY A 211 -2.27 -27.27 21.35
N ASN A 212 -0.97 -27.00 21.52
CA ASN A 212 -0.20 -27.29 22.73
C ASN A 212 0.18 -25.99 23.44
N PRO A 213 -0.76 -25.22 24.02
CA PRO A 213 -0.40 -24.04 24.80
C PRO A 213 0.41 -24.51 26.02
N MET A 214 1.71 -24.20 26.07
CA MET A 214 2.54 -24.53 27.22
C MET A 214 1.97 -23.86 28.48
N ASN A 215 1.68 -24.67 29.52
CA ASN A 215 1.63 -24.39 30.97
C ASN A 215 1.01 -23.10 31.54
N ASN A 216 0.39 -22.23 30.76
CA ASN A 216 -0.27 -21.02 31.27
C ASN A 216 -1.79 -21.22 31.27
N LYS A 217 -2.36 -21.30 32.48
CA LYS A 217 -3.80 -21.32 32.83
C LYS A 217 -4.61 -20.11 32.29
N GLN A 218 -4.13 -19.40 31.27
CA GLN A 218 -4.60 -18.06 30.90
C GLN A 218 -4.73 -17.83 29.40
N THR A 219 -4.50 -18.83 28.55
CA THR A 219 -4.81 -18.76 27.11
C THR A 219 -6.31 -18.98 26.82
N SER A 220 -7.10 -19.36 27.82
CA SER A 220 -8.56 -19.45 27.77
C SER A 220 -9.27 -18.09 27.73
N ILE A 221 -8.55 -16.96 27.84
CA ILE A 221 -9.15 -15.62 27.96
C ILE A 221 -9.50 -14.99 26.60
N LEU A 222 -9.07 -15.55 25.47
CA LEU A 222 -9.31 -14.92 24.16
C LEU A 222 -10.30 -15.77 23.33
N PRO A 223 -11.60 -15.42 23.29
CA PRO A 223 -12.57 -16.11 22.46
C PRO A 223 -12.21 -15.91 20.98
N GLY A 224 -11.93 -17.01 20.29
CA GLY A 224 -11.53 -17.02 18.89
C GLY A 224 -10.02 -17.16 18.74
N ILE A 225 -9.51 -18.40 18.87
CA ILE A 225 -8.15 -18.74 18.44
C ILE A 225 -8.07 -18.39 16.96
N LEU A 226 -7.30 -17.36 16.64
CA LEU A 226 -6.95 -17.02 15.27
C LEU A 226 -6.30 -18.26 14.66
N ASP A 227 -6.91 -18.81 13.59
CA ASP A 227 -6.42 -20.01 12.91
C ASP A 227 -5.09 -19.69 12.22
N MET A 228 -4.03 -19.86 13.02
CA MET A 228 -2.67 -19.48 12.70
C MET A 228 -1.95 -20.63 12.01
N HIS A 229 -1.30 -20.31 10.90
CA HIS A 229 -0.60 -21.27 10.07
C HIS A 229 0.58 -20.62 9.34
N ASP A 230 1.38 -21.44 8.65
CA ASP A 230 2.51 -20.99 7.83
C ASP A 230 3.56 -20.16 8.61
N ILE A 231 3.83 -20.54 9.86
CA ILE A 231 4.81 -19.87 10.73
C ILE A 231 6.23 -20.20 10.23
N LYS A 232 6.99 -19.16 9.89
CA LYS A 232 8.33 -19.28 9.30
C LYS A 232 9.27 -18.21 9.83
N TYR A 233 10.45 -18.64 10.24
CA TYR A 233 11.58 -17.77 10.52
C TYR A 233 12.84 -18.35 9.89
N ASN A 234 13.47 -17.58 9.00
CA ASN A 234 14.73 -17.95 8.37
C ASN A 234 15.55 -16.67 8.18
N PRO A 235 16.39 -16.28 9.17
CA PRO A 235 17.07 -15.00 9.17
C PRO A 235 18.03 -14.80 8.00
N GLU A 236 18.57 -15.88 7.40
CA GLU A 236 19.41 -15.81 6.20
C GLU A 236 18.62 -15.34 4.97
N ARG A 237 17.34 -15.70 4.88
CA ARG A 237 16.45 -15.32 3.76
C ARG A 237 15.61 -14.09 4.06
N PHE A 238 15.16 -13.94 5.30
CA PHE A 238 14.28 -12.86 5.75
C PHE A 238 14.40 -12.64 7.26
N GLN A 239 14.74 -11.42 7.65
CA GLN A 239 15.06 -11.06 9.05
C GLN A 239 13.86 -11.06 10.02
N GLY A 240 12.64 -11.19 9.52
CA GLY A 240 11.43 -11.18 10.34
C GLY A 240 10.81 -12.56 10.51
N LEU A 241 10.09 -12.75 11.60
CA LEU A 241 9.16 -13.86 11.76
C LEU A 241 7.92 -13.58 10.92
N VAL A 242 7.51 -14.56 10.11
CA VAL A 242 6.30 -14.49 9.27
C VAL A 242 5.33 -15.55 9.73
N PHE A 243 4.07 -15.19 9.89
CA PHE A 243 2.98 -16.14 10.05
C PHE A 243 1.71 -15.62 9.38
N ARG A 244 0.75 -16.52 9.19
CA ARG A 244 -0.55 -16.19 8.60
C ARG A 244 -1.67 -16.56 9.55
N ILE A 245 -2.72 -15.78 9.46
CA ILE A 245 -3.98 -16.02 10.16
C ILE A 245 -5.06 -16.12 9.10
N ARG A 246 -5.88 -17.18 9.19
CA ARG A 246 -7.04 -17.32 8.32
C ARG A 246 -8.09 -16.29 8.75
N SER A 247 -8.59 -15.54 7.78
CA SER A 247 -9.69 -14.59 7.99
C SER A 247 -10.99 -15.33 8.29
N SER A 248 -12.01 -14.62 8.79
CA SER A 248 -13.39 -15.14 8.84
C SER A 248 -13.87 -15.60 7.46
N ASN A 249 -13.36 -15.00 6.39
CA ASN A 249 -13.54 -15.47 5.02
C ASN A 249 -12.42 -16.45 4.68
N GLU A 250 -12.73 -17.75 4.62
CA GLU A 250 -11.75 -18.87 4.49
C GLU A 250 -10.74 -18.75 3.32
N LYS A 251 -11.03 -17.91 2.32
CA LYS A 251 -10.17 -17.69 1.14
C LYS A 251 -9.10 -16.61 1.36
N ASP A 252 -9.26 -15.77 2.37
CA ASP A 252 -8.37 -14.65 2.62
C ASP A 252 -7.49 -14.91 3.85
N ASN A 253 -6.21 -14.58 3.72
CA ASN A 253 -5.24 -14.75 4.78
C ASN A 253 -4.64 -13.39 5.15
N THR A 254 -4.57 -13.13 6.44
CA THR A 254 -3.83 -12.00 6.99
C THR A 254 -2.39 -12.43 7.23
N SER A 255 -1.43 -11.80 6.55
CA SER A 255 0.00 -12.08 6.73
C SER A 255 0.59 -11.08 7.71
N ILE A 256 1.28 -11.60 8.74
CA ILE A 256 1.89 -10.81 9.79
C ILE A 256 3.40 -11.03 9.74
N LYS A 257 4.16 -9.94 9.83
CA LYS A 257 5.62 -9.93 9.82
C LYS A 257 6.12 -9.18 11.03
N ILE A 258 6.75 -9.87 11.98
CA ILE A 258 7.29 -9.30 13.21
C ILE A 258 8.82 -9.27 13.11
N PHE A 259 9.43 -8.14 13.46
CA PHE A 259 10.87 -7.95 13.44
C PHE A 259 11.41 -7.83 14.87
N LYS A 260 12.69 -8.16 15.06
CA LYS A 260 13.39 -8.05 16.36
C LYS A 260 13.27 -6.66 17.01
N SER A 261 13.19 -5.62 16.19
CA SER A 261 13.02 -4.22 16.63
C SER A 261 11.61 -3.87 17.14
N GLY A 262 10.69 -4.82 17.21
CA GLY A 262 9.28 -4.56 17.55
C GLY A 262 8.48 -3.91 16.42
N LYS A 263 9.09 -3.68 15.24
CA LYS A 263 8.32 -3.33 14.04
C LYS A 263 7.45 -4.53 13.67
N VAL A 264 6.19 -4.26 13.34
CA VAL A 264 5.29 -5.26 12.76
C VAL A 264 4.67 -4.69 11.50
N ASN A 265 4.59 -5.50 10.44
CA ASN A 265 3.81 -5.18 9.26
C ASN A 265 2.69 -6.23 9.11
N ILE A 266 1.49 -5.76 8.80
CA ILE A 266 0.34 -6.62 8.51
C ILE A 266 -0.14 -6.34 7.09
N SER A 267 -0.34 -7.41 6.32
CA SER A 267 -0.96 -7.36 4.99
C SER A 267 -2.29 -8.12 5.05
N THR A 268 -3.41 -7.44 4.84
CA THR A 268 -4.75 -8.04 4.92
C THR A 268 -5.73 -7.37 3.95
N LYS A 269 -6.85 -8.03 3.64
CA LYS A 269 -8.01 -7.41 2.97
C LYS A 269 -9.06 -6.90 3.96
N GLU A 270 -8.88 -7.22 5.24
CA GLU A 270 -9.83 -6.89 6.29
C GLU A 270 -9.84 -5.39 6.63
N ASN A 271 -10.86 -5.00 7.39
CA ASN A 271 -11.02 -3.64 7.87
C ASN A 271 -10.04 -3.33 9.02
N THR A 272 -10.07 -2.08 9.47
CA THR A 272 -9.21 -1.60 10.55
C THR A 272 -9.52 -2.27 11.89
N ASP A 273 -10.78 -2.58 12.16
CA ASP A 273 -11.21 -3.16 13.45
C ASP A 273 -10.57 -4.53 13.71
N ASN A 274 -10.54 -5.40 12.69
CA ASN A 274 -9.90 -6.69 12.82
C ASN A 274 -8.39 -6.57 13.01
N VAL A 275 -7.77 -5.55 12.40
CA VAL A 275 -6.34 -5.28 12.58
C VAL A 275 -6.04 -4.82 14.01
N GLU A 276 -6.92 -4.02 14.61
CA GLU A 276 -6.77 -3.60 16.00
C GLU A 276 -7.00 -4.78 16.96
N PHE A 277 -7.92 -5.70 16.63
CA PHE A 277 -8.07 -6.95 17.36
C PHE A 277 -6.78 -7.80 17.30
N ILE A 278 -6.22 -8.00 16.12
CA ILE A 278 -4.95 -8.72 15.94
C ILE A 278 -3.83 -8.03 16.73
N LYS A 279 -3.76 -6.70 16.70
CA LYS A 279 -2.80 -5.94 17.48
C LYS A 279 -2.94 -6.22 18.98
N SER A 280 -4.15 -6.07 19.53
CA SER A 280 -4.43 -6.32 20.94
C SER A 280 -4.10 -7.76 21.34
N TRP A 281 -4.36 -8.72 20.46
CA TRP A 281 -3.99 -10.12 20.67
C TRP A 281 -2.46 -10.29 20.74
N ILE A 282 -1.71 -9.74 19.78
CA ILE A 282 -0.23 -9.81 19.76
C ILE A 282 0.36 -9.11 20.99
N GLU A 283 -0.17 -7.94 21.39
CA GLU A 283 0.29 -7.23 22.59
C GLU A 283 0.07 -8.05 23.86
N THR A 284 -1.12 -8.61 24.02
CA THR A 284 -1.45 -9.46 25.16
C THR A 284 -0.56 -10.69 25.20
N PHE A 285 -0.34 -11.32 24.04
CA PHE A 285 0.51 -12.49 23.91
C PHE A 285 1.97 -12.19 24.27
N ILE A 286 2.55 -11.11 23.74
CA ILE A 286 3.94 -10.73 24.05
C ILE A 286 4.09 -10.36 25.53
N ASN A 287 3.13 -9.63 26.11
CA ASN A 287 3.19 -9.20 27.50
C ASN A 287 3.01 -10.36 28.50
N THR A 288 2.33 -11.43 28.11
CA THR A 288 2.12 -12.61 28.97
C THR A 288 3.13 -13.73 28.73
N SER A 289 3.86 -13.71 27.62
CA SER A 289 4.86 -14.74 27.28
C SER A 289 6.22 -14.43 27.92
N ASN A 290 6.66 -15.30 28.82
CA ASN A 290 7.95 -15.17 29.48
C ASN A 290 9.10 -15.26 28.46
N GLY A 291 10.04 -14.31 28.51
CA GLY A 291 11.25 -14.31 27.69
C GLY A 291 11.09 -13.85 26.24
N VAL A 292 9.87 -13.55 25.78
CA VAL A 292 9.64 -12.98 24.43
C VAL A 292 10.12 -11.54 24.35
N LEU A 293 9.83 -10.74 25.37
CA LEU A 293 10.29 -9.36 25.47
C LEU A 293 11.60 -9.33 26.28
N THR A 294 12.66 -8.78 25.70
CA THR A 294 13.99 -8.71 26.32
C THR A 294 14.56 -7.30 26.22
N ILE A 295 15.49 -6.97 27.12
CA ILE A 295 16.21 -5.69 27.11
C ILE A 295 17.52 -5.88 26.34
N ASP A 296 17.71 -5.10 25.28
CA ASP A 296 18.95 -5.05 24.52
C ASP A 296 20.02 -4.26 25.29
N LYS A 297 20.84 -4.99 26.05
CA LYS A 297 21.96 -4.41 26.81
C LYS A 297 23.06 -3.81 25.92
N THR A 298 23.03 -4.04 24.62
CA THR A 298 24.03 -3.47 23.68
C THR A 298 23.69 -2.05 23.24
N ILE A 299 22.43 -1.63 23.43
CA ILE A 299 22.00 -0.26 23.17
C ILE A 299 22.37 0.58 24.39
N VAL A 300 23.62 1.06 24.41
CA VAL A 300 24.04 2.05 25.41
C VAL A 300 23.16 3.29 25.20
N PRO A 301 22.41 3.77 26.21
CA PRO A 301 21.68 5.01 26.09
C PRO A 301 22.66 6.09 25.66
N LYS A 302 22.32 6.87 24.64
CA LYS A 302 23.08 8.07 24.28
C LYS A 302 22.95 9.06 25.44
N SER A 303 23.71 8.84 26.50
CA SER A 303 23.92 9.81 27.57
C SER A 303 24.45 11.07 26.91
N GLY A 304 23.87 12.20 27.30
CA GLY A 304 24.03 13.47 26.61
C GLY A 304 25.48 13.74 26.25
N ARG A 305 25.76 13.89 24.95
CA ARG A 305 26.96 14.60 24.52
C ARG A 305 26.86 15.99 25.14
N GLY A 306 27.67 16.20 26.18
CA GLY A 306 27.99 17.52 26.67
C GLY A 306 28.29 18.44 25.49
N LYS A 307 27.82 19.68 25.58
CA LYS A 307 28.10 20.75 24.64
C LYS A 307 29.62 20.84 24.43
N GLY A 308 30.12 20.19 23.39
CA GLY A 308 31.44 20.45 22.87
C GLY A 308 31.43 21.85 22.30
N ILE A 309 32.10 22.77 22.99
CA ILE A 309 32.39 24.12 22.52
C ILE A 309 33.12 23.98 21.18
N SER A 310 32.39 24.19 20.08
CA SER A 310 32.99 24.24 18.75
C SER A 310 33.63 25.60 18.58
N LYS A 311 34.97 25.65 18.64
CA LYS A 311 35.76 26.81 18.22
C LYS A 311 35.49 27.04 16.73
N LYS A 312 34.62 27.99 16.41
CA LYS A 312 34.48 28.57 15.06
C LYS A 312 35.82 29.18 14.64
N LYS A 313 36.49 28.54 13.67
CA LYS A 313 37.49 29.22 12.85
C LYS A 313 36.75 30.12 11.86
N ASN A 314 36.95 31.42 11.98
CA ASN A 314 36.50 32.42 11.01
C ASN A 314 37.14 32.13 9.65
N LYS A 315 36.31 31.86 8.64
CA LYS A 315 36.66 32.03 7.23
C LYS A 315 35.98 33.31 6.76
N LYS A 316 36.80 34.28 6.32
CA LYS A 316 36.39 35.51 5.63
C LYS A 316 35.40 35.15 4.51
N ALA A 317 34.22 35.76 4.55
CA ALA A 317 33.31 35.82 3.41
C ALA A 317 33.73 37.03 2.56
N GLU A 318 33.95 36.81 1.27
CA GLU A 318 33.99 37.87 0.27
C GLU A 318 32.57 38.42 0.08
N GLU A 319 32.46 39.75 0.12
CA GLU A 319 31.23 40.48 -0.17
C GLU A 319 30.88 40.33 -1.66
N VAL A 320 29.77 39.63 -1.93
CA VAL A 320 29.08 39.70 -3.23
C VAL A 320 28.04 40.80 -3.10
N ASN A 321 28.26 41.89 -3.84
CA ASN A 321 27.36 43.02 -3.95
C ASN A 321 26.12 42.57 -4.75
N ILE A 322 24.97 42.48 -4.10
CA ILE A 322 23.68 42.15 -4.72
C ILE A 322 22.89 43.47 -4.83
N GLU A 323 22.63 43.90 -6.07
CA GLU A 323 21.77 45.03 -6.36
C GLU A 323 20.33 44.79 -5.85
N PRO A 324 19.62 45.84 -5.39
CA PRO A 324 18.26 45.72 -4.90
C PRO A 324 17.28 45.37 -6.03
N VAL A 325 16.52 44.29 -5.81
CA VAL A 325 15.40 43.88 -6.66
C VAL A 325 14.29 44.96 -6.63
N PRO A 326 13.78 45.43 -7.77
CA PRO A 326 12.68 46.40 -7.79
C PRO A 326 11.39 45.78 -7.27
N GLN A 327 10.66 46.55 -6.45
CA GLN A 327 9.36 46.17 -5.90
C GLN A 327 8.31 46.14 -7.03
N ILE A 328 7.64 45.00 -7.17
CA ILE A 328 6.51 44.85 -8.10
C ILE A 328 5.24 45.31 -7.37
N GLU A 329 4.63 46.38 -7.87
CA GLU A 329 3.32 46.86 -7.43
C GLU A 329 2.22 45.86 -7.85
N LEU A 330 1.37 45.50 -6.89
CA LEU A 330 0.19 44.66 -7.10
C LEU A 330 -0.91 45.50 -7.76
N ILE A 331 -1.21 45.20 -9.02
CA ILE A 331 -2.37 45.75 -9.73
C ILE A 331 -3.61 44.93 -9.32
N PRO A 332 -4.71 45.56 -8.84
CA PRO A 332 -5.96 44.87 -8.55
C PRO A 332 -6.66 44.46 -9.84
N SER A 333 -6.92 43.16 -10.02
CA SER A 333 -7.69 42.65 -11.15
C SER A 333 -9.18 42.94 -10.96
N THR A 334 -9.70 43.84 -11.78
CA THR A 334 -11.13 44.08 -11.99
C THR A 334 -11.82 42.86 -12.59
N VAL A 335 -12.94 42.51 -11.97
CA VAL A 335 -13.93 41.52 -12.41
C VAL A 335 -14.57 41.99 -13.72
N ASN A 336 -14.65 41.12 -14.72
CA ASN A 336 -15.69 41.20 -15.74
C ASN A 336 -16.23 39.80 -16.06
N SER A 337 -17.54 39.73 -15.93
CA SER A 337 -18.45 38.65 -16.28
C SER A 337 -18.54 38.44 -17.79
N GLU A 338 -18.68 37.17 -18.20
CA GLU A 338 -19.61 36.66 -19.22
C GLU A 338 -19.04 35.38 -19.86
N ALA A 339 -19.53 34.21 -19.43
CA ALA A 339 -19.54 33.00 -20.25
C ALA A 339 -20.62 32.04 -19.74
N SER A 340 -21.36 31.51 -20.72
CA SER A 340 -22.57 30.68 -20.71
C SER A 340 -22.48 29.32 -19.96
N PRO A 341 -23.63 28.74 -19.57
CA PRO A 341 -23.68 27.58 -18.68
C PRO A 341 -23.31 26.28 -19.39
N ILE A 342 -22.26 25.62 -18.90
CA ILE A 342 -22.00 24.20 -19.17
C ILE A 342 -22.51 23.43 -17.95
N ASP A 343 -23.44 22.51 -18.19
CA ASP A 343 -23.98 21.60 -17.18
C ASP A 343 -22.86 20.78 -16.52
N ILE A 344 -22.50 21.16 -15.29
CA ILE A 344 -21.65 20.36 -14.41
C ILE A 344 -22.57 19.40 -13.67
N LEU A 345 -22.50 18.13 -14.03
CA LEU A 345 -22.98 17.02 -13.20
C LEU A 345 -22.23 17.07 -11.86
N ASN A 346 -22.89 17.59 -10.84
CA ASN A 346 -22.51 17.46 -9.44
C ASN A 346 -22.54 15.97 -9.05
N ILE A 347 -21.42 15.28 -9.23
CA ILE A 347 -21.22 13.94 -8.66
C ILE A 347 -20.93 14.12 -7.18
N ASN A 348 -21.94 13.91 -6.36
CA ASN A 348 -21.86 13.93 -4.92
C ASN A 348 -21.05 12.70 -4.45
N VAL A 349 -19.81 12.91 -4.00
CA VAL A 349 -18.86 11.85 -3.60
C VAL A 349 -19.20 11.24 -2.21
N SER A 350 -20.36 11.56 -1.64
CA SER A 350 -20.69 11.23 -0.24
C SER A 350 -21.36 9.87 0.01
N ASN A 351 -21.64 9.05 -1.01
CA ASN A 351 -22.30 7.74 -0.81
C ASN A 351 -21.49 6.57 -1.40
N ILE A 352 -20.37 6.23 -0.77
CA ILE A 352 -19.72 4.93 -0.97
C ILE A 352 -20.33 3.96 0.05
N SER A 353 -21.37 3.24 -0.38
CA SER A 353 -21.80 2.03 0.31
C SER A 353 -20.75 0.96 0.07
N LEU A 354 -19.97 0.62 1.11
CA LEU A 354 -19.17 -0.61 1.11
C LEU A 354 -20.14 -1.78 1.23
N ASP A 355 -20.39 -2.44 0.11
CA ASP A 355 -21.24 -3.62 0.05
C ASP A 355 -20.64 -4.72 0.94
N LYS A 356 -21.35 -5.04 2.03
CA LYS A 356 -21.08 -6.22 2.86
C LYS A 356 -21.85 -7.38 2.24
N SER A 357 -21.29 -8.03 1.24
CA SER A 357 -21.80 -9.32 0.77
C SER A 357 -20.70 -10.15 0.09
N GLY A 358 -20.48 -11.37 0.60
CA GLY A 358 -19.78 -12.49 -0.08
C GLY A 358 -18.30 -12.66 0.18
#